data_AF-A0A538DXX4-F1
#
_entry.id   AF-A0A538DXX4-F1
#
_cell.length_a   1.000
_cell.length_b   1.000
_cell.length_c   1.000
_cell.angle_alpha   90.00
_cell.angle_beta   90.00
_cell.angle_gamma   90.00
#
_symmetry.space_group_name_H-M   'P 1'
#
loop_
_entity.id
_entity.type
_entity.pdbx_description
1 polymer ?
#
loop_
_entity_poly.entity_id
_entity_poly.type
_entity_poly.pdbx_seq_one_letter_code
_entity_poly.pdbx_strand_id
1 'polypeptide(L)'
;PNNYNDLRNFAYAAAERYSGHYIPVNDTGDEVALPAVKKWLAWNEPNNPNWLKQSSGGQFVSPRSYARICNAIYTGVHLTNFAGEQVACGATGPRGNNQASSSRPSMSPLAFMRAARKAGMRKMDAYAHHPYYGKPTESPASTPNGGAVTLGNIRTLIALSNKLFGRKPIWITEYGYQTKPDRLFAVSYANQARYLAQAYAIARSTPQIAMMIWFMLKDDTNIDQGWQSGFLTATGKKKPAFNAFRRLPH
;
A
#
# COMPACT_ATOMS: atom_id res chain seq x y z
N PRO A 1 16.98 -5.17 2.64
CA PRO A 1 18.15 -4.48 3.23
C PRO A 1 19.21 -5.51 3.64
N ASN A 2 20.49 -5.21 3.44
CA ASN A 2 21.58 -6.09 3.87
C ASN A 2 21.86 -5.95 5.38
N ASN A 3 21.50 -4.80 5.97
CA ASN A 3 21.57 -4.52 7.39
C ASN A 3 20.28 -3.82 7.86
N TYR A 4 19.67 -4.33 8.94
CA TYR A 4 18.41 -3.78 9.48
C TYR A 4 18.64 -2.59 10.43
N ASN A 5 19.83 -2.45 11.01
CA ASN A 5 20.18 -1.27 11.80
C ASN A 5 20.31 -0.03 10.91
N ASP A 6 20.89 -0.18 9.73
CA ASP A 6 21.00 0.93 8.77
C ASP A 6 19.61 1.37 8.31
N LEU A 7 18.69 0.42 8.06
CA LEU A 7 17.30 0.75 7.74
C LEU A 7 16.59 1.46 8.90
N ARG A 8 16.81 1.04 10.16
CA ARG A 8 16.27 1.72 11.34
C ARG A 8 16.81 3.15 11.44
N ASN A 9 18.12 3.34 11.29
CA ASN A 9 18.77 4.64 11.38
C ASN A 9 18.33 5.56 10.22
N PHE A 10 18.14 5.00 9.02
CA PHE A 10 17.55 5.72 7.90
C PHE A 10 16.11 6.17 8.19
N ALA A 11 15.27 5.28 8.73
CA ALA A 11 13.90 5.64 9.10
C ALA A 11 13.84 6.73 10.18
N TYR A 12 14.75 6.68 11.16
CA TYR A 12 14.93 7.74 12.15
C TYR A 12 15.31 9.08 11.47
N ALA A 13 16.36 9.08 10.65
CA ALA A 13 16.82 10.29 9.97
C ALA A 13 15.75 10.88 9.03
N ALA A 14 14.97 10.03 8.36
CA ALA A 14 13.86 10.46 7.53
C ALA A 14 12.73 11.10 8.36
N ALA A 15 12.36 10.49 9.48
CA ALA A 15 11.35 11.04 10.39
C ALA A 15 11.79 12.35 11.03
N GLU A 16 13.08 12.50 11.35
CA GLU A 16 13.66 13.75 11.83
C GLU A 16 13.62 14.85 10.76
N ARG A 17 14.08 14.53 9.55
CA ARG A 17 14.09 15.46 8.41
C ARG A 17 12.70 15.95 8.03
N TYR A 18 11.68 15.09 8.12
CA TYR A 18 10.30 15.45 7.79
C TYR A 18 9.42 15.60 9.04
N SER A 19 10.01 16.04 10.15
CA SER A 19 9.31 16.23 11.42
C SER A 19 8.29 17.38 11.39
N GLY A 20 8.48 18.36 10.50
CA GLY A 20 7.85 19.68 10.56
C GLY A 20 8.70 20.75 11.24
N HIS A 21 9.86 20.37 11.80
CA HIS A 21 10.76 21.27 12.55
C HIS A 21 12.14 21.40 11.92
N TYR A 22 12.50 20.49 11.01
CA TYR A 22 13.81 20.49 10.37
C TYR A 22 13.90 21.61 9.34
N ILE A 23 14.82 22.54 9.55
CA ILE A 23 15.17 23.62 8.61
C ILE A 23 16.40 23.16 7.82
N PRO A 24 16.30 22.94 6.50
CA PRO A 24 17.44 22.57 5.69
C PRO A 24 18.38 23.77 5.52
N VAL A 25 19.67 23.55 5.72
CA VAL A 25 20.69 24.52 5.32
C VAL A 25 20.67 24.60 3.79
N ASN A 26 20.41 25.78 3.25
CA ASN A 26 20.41 26.06 1.82
C ASN A 26 21.14 27.39 1.55
N ASP A 27 21.62 27.55 0.32
CA ASP A 27 22.37 28.75 -0.09
C ASP A 27 21.44 29.95 -0.36
N THR A 28 20.12 29.77 -0.24
CA THR A 28 19.11 30.83 -0.49
C THR A 28 18.75 31.63 0.76
N GLY A 29 19.15 31.16 1.95
CA GLY A 29 18.86 31.82 3.23
C GLY A 29 17.42 31.61 3.73
N ASP A 30 16.67 30.70 3.12
CA ASP A 30 15.29 30.39 3.52
C ASP A 30 15.29 29.49 4.77
N GLU A 31 14.83 30.02 5.91
CA GLU A 31 14.71 29.31 7.19
C GLU A 31 13.37 28.58 7.36
N VAL A 32 12.81 28.04 6.27
CA VAL A 32 11.49 27.38 6.30
C VAL A 32 11.65 25.90 6.63
N ALA A 33 10.99 25.46 7.69
CA ALA A 33 10.95 24.04 8.05
C ALA A 33 10.26 23.21 6.96
N LEU A 34 10.79 22.01 6.71
CA LEU A 34 10.16 21.08 5.77
C LEU A 34 8.76 20.66 6.25
N PRO A 35 7.79 20.45 5.34
CA PRO A 35 6.47 19.93 5.70
C PRO A 35 6.55 18.61 6.47
N ALA A 36 5.68 18.44 7.45
CA ALA A 36 5.65 17.24 8.27
C ALA A 36 5.10 16.03 7.52
N VAL A 37 5.78 14.89 7.66
CA VAL A 37 5.29 13.55 7.27
C VAL A 37 5.00 12.77 8.55
N LYS A 38 3.72 12.46 8.80
CA LYS A 38 3.26 11.76 10.01
C LYS A 38 2.83 10.31 9.80
N LYS A 39 2.76 9.88 8.54
CA LYS A 39 2.24 8.55 8.17
C LYS A 39 3.24 7.87 7.26
N TRP A 40 3.87 6.82 7.78
CA TRP A 40 4.92 6.06 7.12
C TRP A 40 4.40 4.68 6.74
N LEU A 41 4.75 4.23 5.54
CA LEU A 41 4.45 2.87 5.07
C LEU A 41 5.74 2.06 5.05
N ALA A 42 5.76 0.93 5.77
CA ALA A 42 6.91 0.04 5.78
C ALA A 42 6.93 -0.83 4.51
N TRP A 43 7.69 -0.38 3.51
CA TRP A 43 7.94 -1.06 2.22
C TRP A 43 6.74 -1.06 1.27
N ASN A 44 6.89 -1.69 0.09
CA ASN A 44 5.82 -1.92 -0.87
C ASN A 44 5.67 -3.40 -1.22
N GLU A 45 4.43 -3.93 -1.19
CA GLU A 45 4.05 -5.29 -1.62
C GLU A 45 5.08 -6.40 -1.30
N PRO A 46 5.43 -6.61 -0.03
CA PRO A 46 6.50 -7.54 0.37
C PRO A 46 6.16 -9.01 0.10
N ASN A 47 4.93 -9.33 -0.31
CA ASN A 47 4.48 -10.65 -0.71
C ASN A 47 4.66 -10.95 -2.22
N ASN A 48 5.21 -10.01 -2.98
CA ASN A 48 5.41 -10.07 -4.44
C ASN A 48 6.92 -10.11 -4.78
N PRO A 49 7.36 -11.00 -5.70
CA PRO A 49 8.78 -11.13 -6.07
C PRO A 49 9.38 -9.91 -6.76
N ASN A 50 8.57 -8.97 -7.26
CA ASN A 50 9.07 -7.71 -7.82
C ASN A 50 9.70 -6.80 -6.74
N TRP A 51 9.27 -6.93 -5.48
CA TRP A 51 9.61 -5.96 -4.42
C TRP A 51 10.37 -6.57 -3.24
N LEU A 52 10.31 -7.88 -3.07
CA LEU A 52 11.07 -8.57 -2.03
C LEU A 52 11.39 -9.99 -2.46
N LYS A 53 12.61 -10.46 -2.17
CA LYS A 53 12.98 -11.87 -2.41
C LYS A 53 12.03 -12.80 -1.65
N GLN A 54 11.27 -13.61 -2.39
CA GLN A 54 10.21 -14.43 -1.82
C GLN A 54 10.70 -15.74 -1.24
N SER A 55 11.54 -16.48 -1.97
CA SER A 55 12.01 -17.80 -1.53
C SER A 55 13.51 -18.01 -1.69
N SER A 56 14.02 -19.01 -0.99
CA SER A 56 15.39 -19.53 -1.11
C SER A 56 15.36 -21.02 -0.78
N GLY A 57 15.97 -21.87 -1.62
CA GLY A 57 15.94 -23.32 -1.41
C GLY A 57 14.52 -23.90 -1.34
N GLY A 58 13.58 -23.37 -2.14
CA GLY A 58 12.19 -23.83 -2.17
C GLY A 58 11.34 -23.45 -0.95
N GLN A 59 11.83 -22.58 -0.06
CA GLN A 59 11.14 -22.14 1.15
C GLN A 59 10.92 -20.63 1.15
N PHE A 60 9.77 -20.16 1.65
CA PHE A 60 9.50 -18.73 1.78
C PHE A 60 10.40 -18.08 2.84
N VAL A 61 11.14 -17.04 2.43
CA VAL A 61 12.00 -16.23 3.30
C VAL A 61 11.46 -14.80 3.48
N SER A 62 10.60 -14.34 2.55
CA SER A 62 10.04 -12.98 2.59
C SER A 62 9.33 -12.62 3.89
N PRO A 63 8.55 -13.50 4.57
CA PRO A 63 7.86 -13.09 5.79
C PRO A 63 8.81 -12.74 6.94
N ARG A 64 9.93 -13.46 7.05
CA ARG A 64 10.96 -13.18 8.07
C ARG A 64 11.73 -11.90 7.75
N SER A 65 12.12 -11.72 6.50
CA SER A 65 12.77 -10.49 6.04
C SER A 65 11.86 -9.28 6.26
N TYR A 66 10.58 -9.41 5.91
CA TYR A 66 9.63 -8.32 6.07
C TYR A 66 9.30 -7.98 7.52
N ALA A 67 9.16 -8.99 8.39
CA ALA A 67 9.00 -8.76 9.83
C ALA A 67 10.12 -7.87 10.40
N ARG A 68 11.37 -8.08 9.95
CA ARG A 68 12.52 -7.26 10.34
C ARG A 68 12.48 -5.86 9.70
N ILE A 69 12.05 -5.73 8.44
CA ILE A 69 11.83 -4.43 7.78
C ILE A 69 10.81 -3.60 8.55
N CYS A 70 9.62 -4.15 8.79
CA CYS A 70 8.54 -3.49 9.53
C CYS A 70 9.01 -3.03 10.92
N ASN A 71 9.62 -3.94 11.70
CA ASN A 71 10.09 -3.61 13.05
C ASN A 71 11.21 -2.55 13.04
N ALA A 72 12.13 -2.57 12.07
CA ALA A 72 13.19 -1.57 11.95
C ALA A 72 12.65 -0.19 11.63
N ILE A 73 11.73 -0.09 10.66
CA ILE A 73 11.08 1.18 10.28
C ILE A 73 10.23 1.71 11.43
N TYR A 74 9.39 0.86 12.04
CA TYR A 74 8.59 1.22 13.22
C TYR A 74 9.47 1.79 14.33
N THR A 75 10.56 1.10 14.67
CA THR A 75 11.47 1.55 15.72
C THR A 75 12.16 2.86 15.34
N GLY A 76 12.67 2.99 14.12
CA GLY A 76 13.37 4.20 13.68
C GLY A 76 12.49 5.45 13.76
N VAL A 77 11.27 5.38 13.22
CA VAL A 77 10.31 6.49 13.27
C VAL A 77 9.96 6.84 14.71
N HIS A 78 9.61 5.85 15.53
CA HIS A 78 9.17 6.09 16.92
C HIS A 78 10.31 6.49 17.87
N LEU A 79 11.57 6.26 17.52
CA LEU A 79 12.73 6.73 18.31
C LEU A 79 12.84 8.27 18.34
N THR A 80 12.24 8.96 17.37
CA THR A 80 12.21 10.43 17.34
C THR A 80 11.35 11.04 18.46
N ASN A 81 10.41 10.26 19.02
CA ASN A 81 9.40 10.71 19.97
C ASN A 81 8.54 11.89 19.48
N PHE A 82 8.49 12.19 18.18
CA PHE A 82 7.59 13.20 17.66
C PHE A 82 6.13 12.77 17.79
N ALA A 83 5.27 13.72 18.16
CA ALA A 83 3.86 13.45 18.33
C ALA A 83 3.18 13.11 17.00
N GLY A 84 2.25 12.15 17.06
CA GLY A 84 1.38 11.81 15.93
C GLY A 84 2.02 10.95 14.84
N GLU A 85 3.27 10.50 15.00
CA GLU A 85 3.90 9.57 14.07
C GLU A 85 3.18 8.22 14.04
N GLN A 86 2.88 7.72 12.84
CA GLN A 86 2.22 6.44 12.61
C GLN A 86 2.96 5.63 11.55
N VAL A 87 3.16 4.35 11.82
CA VAL A 87 3.80 3.40 10.89
C VAL A 87 2.84 2.26 10.56
N ALA A 88 2.53 2.11 9.27
CA ALA A 88 1.77 0.99 8.76
C ALA A 88 2.67 -0.16 8.27
N CYS A 89 2.29 -1.39 8.58
CA CYS A 89 2.93 -2.61 8.07
C CYS A 89 1.93 -3.51 7.34
N GLY A 90 2.42 -4.53 6.65
CA GLY A 90 1.64 -5.36 5.73
C GLY A 90 1.94 -4.96 4.29
N ALA A 91 1.29 -3.88 3.84
CA ALA A 91 1.41 -3.30 2.50
C ALA A 91 1.28 -4.35 1.38
N THR A 92 0.51 -5.44 1.61
CA THR A 92 0.53 -6.58 0.69
C THR A 92 -0.23 -6.27 -0.59
N GLY A 93 0.25 -6.75 -1.73
CA GLY A 93 -0.52 -6.84 -2.97
C GLY A 93 -1.65 -7.88 -2.82
N PRO A 94 -2.66 -7.91 -3.71
CA PRO A 94 -3.93 -8.62 -3.48
C PRO A 94 -3.84 -10.15 -3.59
N ARG A 95 -2.79 -10.68 -4.22
CA ARG A 95 -2.73 -12.08 -4.68
C ARG A 95 -1.35 -12.70 -4.47
N GLY A 96 -1.32 -14.03 -4.50
CA GLY A 96 -0.08 -14.82 -4.56
C GLY A 96 -0.39 -16.31 -4.69
N ASN A 97 0.54 -17.06 -5.28
CA ASN A 97 0.35 -18.48 -5.57
C ASN A 97 0.63 -19.42 -4.39
N ASN A 98 1.26 -18.92 -3.31
CA ASN A 98 1.72 -19.71 -2.16
C ASN A 98 2.64 -20.88 -2.54
N GLN A 99 3.33 -20.80 -3.67
CA GLN A 99 4.24 -21.83 -4.19
C GLN A 99 5.68 -21.33 -4.17
N ALA A 100 6.42 -21.67 -3.12
CA ALA A 100 7.79 -21.21 -2.89
C ALA A 100 8.81 -21.72 -3.94
N SER A 101 8.53 -22.86 -4.58
CA SER A 101 9.35 -23.45 -5.64
C SER A 101 8.96 -23.03 -7.06
N SER A 102 7.90 -22.22 -7.22
CA SER A 102 7.50 -21.73 -8.54
C SER A 102 8.53 -20.76 -9.12
N SER A 103 8.50 -20.55 -10.44
CA SER A 103 9.38 -19.59 -11.13
C SER A 103 9.13 -18.14 -10.72
N ARG A 104 7.93 -17.83 -10.20
CA ARG A 104 7.54 -16.52 -9.66
C ARG A 104 6.84 -16.70 -8.31
N PRO A 105 7.60 -17.07 -7.25
CA PRO A 105 7.02 -17.38 -5.95
C PRO A 105 6.40 -16.12 -5.36
N SER A 106 5.21 -16.25 -4.78
CA SER A 106 4.49 -15.15 -4.12
C SER A 106 3.57 -15.69 -3.03
N MET A 107 3.18 -14.85 -2.09
CA MET A 107 2.25 -15.25 -1.02
C MET A 107 0.94 -14.48 -1.11
N SER A 108 -0.17 -15.19 -0.93
CA SER A 108 -1.47 -14.56 -0.71
C SER A 108 -1.46 -13.69 0.57
N PRO A 109 -2.24 -12.60 0.62
CA PRO A 109 -2.22 -11.64 1.73
C PRO A 109 -2.35 -12.28 3.12
N LEU A 110 -3.33 -13.17 3.27
CA LEU A 110 -3.62 -13.80 4.56
C LEU A 110 -2.53 -14.80 4.98
N ALA A 111 -1.96 -15.55 4.02
CA ALA A 111 -0.84 -16.46 4.30
C ALA A 111 0.42 -15.67 4.69
N PHE A 112 0.72 -14.60 3.96
CA PHE A 112 1.85 -13.71 4.27
C PHE A 112 1.70 -13.08 5.65
N MET A 113 0.53 -12.55 5.99
CA MET A 113 0.27 -11.94 7.29
C MET A 113 0.51 -12.92 8.46
N ARG A 114 0.01 -14.15 8.35
CA ARG A 114 0.24 -15.21 9.36
C ARG A 114 1.73 -15.54 9.49
N ALA A 115 2.41 -15.72 8.36
CA ALA A 115 3.82 -16.07 8.34
C ALA A 115 4.69 -14.93 8.89
N ALA A 116 4.40 -13.67 8.55
CA ALA A 116 5.12 -12.51 9.04
C ALA A 116 4.91 -12.32 10.54
N ARG A 117 3.68 -12.52 11.04
CA ARG A 117 3.39 -12.55 12.48
C ARG A 117 4.23 -13.62 13.18
N LYS A 118 4.20 -14.86 12.68
CA LYS A 118 4.98 -15.99 13.23
C LYS A 118 6.49 -15.71 13.21
N ALA A 119 6.97 -15.01 12.17
CA ALA A 119 8.37 -14.64 12.02
C ALA A 119 8.80 -13.42 12.84
N GLY A 120 7.90 -12.80 13.61
CA GLY A 120 8.22 -11.74 14.56
C GLY A 120 7.78 -10.34 14.17
N MET A 121 6.89 -10.16 13.19
CA MET A 121 6.21 -8.88 12.97
C MET A 121 5.32 -8.60 14.20
N ARG A 122 5.60 -7.51 14.92
CA ARG A 122 5.01 -7.27 16.25
C ARG A 122 4.28 -5.95 16.35
N LYS A 123 4.98 -4.83 16.11
CA LYS A 123 4.45 -3.48 16.35
C LYS A 123 4.11 -2.80 15.03
N MET A 124 2.95 -2.14 15.02
CA MET A 124 2.48 -1.25 13.95
C MET A 124 1.32 -0.40 14.50
N ASP A 125 1.12 0.75 13.89
CA ASP A 125 0.01 1.65 14.22
C ASP A 125 -1.19 1.42 13.30
N ALA A 126 -0.94 0.89 12.10
CA ALA A 126 -1.97 0.46 11.15
C ALA A 126 -1.51 -0.78 10.36
N TYR A 127 -2.47 -1.51 9.79
CA TYR A 127 -2.19 -2.56 8.81
C TYR A 127 -2.53 -2.04 7.40
N ALA A 128 -1.59 -2.12 6.47
CA ALA A 128 -1.76 -1.66 5.09
C ALA A 128 -2.01 -2.82 4.12
N HIS A 129 -2.80 -2.56 3.07
CA HIS A 129 -3.09 -3.53 2.01
C HIS A 129 -3.47 -2.83 0.70
N HIS A 130 -3.10 -3.39 -0.45
CA HIS A 130 -3.42 -2.90 -1.80
C HIS A 130 -4.44 -3.83 -2.47
N PRO A 131 -5.76 -3.60 -2.30
CA PRO A 131 -6.79 -4.59 -2.62
C PRO A 131 -7.23 -4.51 -4.09
N TYR A 132 -6.28 -4.43 -5.03
CA TYR A 132 -6.56 -4.27 -6.46
C TYR A 132 -7.36 -5.44 -7.05
N TYR A 133 -8.19 -5.11 -8.05
CA TYR A 133 -8.88 -6.05 -8.93
C TYR A 133 -7.88 -6.90 -9.75
N GLY A 134 -8.33 -8.06 -10.24
CA GLY A 134 -7.51 -9.00 -11.01
C GLY A 134 -7.93 -9.20 -12.46
N LYS A 135 -9.04 -8.61 -12.92
CA LYS A 135 -9.47 -8.64 -14.34
C LYS A 135 -10.45 -7.50 -14.63
N PRO A 136 -10.55 -7.00 -15.88
CA PRO A 136 -11.41 -5.86 -16.24
C PRO A 136 -12.89 -5.99 -15.86
N THR A 137 -13.39 -7.22 -15.72
CA THR A 137 -14.79 -7.51 -15.34
C THR A 137 -15.07 -7.42 -13.85
N GLU A 138 -14.05 -7.31 -13.00
CA GLU A 138 -14.21 -7.18 -11.55
C GLU A 138 -14.54 -5.74 -11.14
N SER A 139 -15.65 -5.58 -10.43
CA SER A 139 -16.02 -4.32 -9.76
C SER A 139 -15.40 -4.22 -8.37
N PRO A 140 -15.43 -3.03 -7.72
CA PRO A 140 -15.02 -2.87 -6.33
C PRO A 140 -15.69 -3.83 -5.34
N ALA A 141 -16.91 -4.26 -5.62
CA ALA A 141 -17.66 -5.19 -4.78
C ALA A 141 -17.38 -6.68 -5.11
N SER A 142 -16.64 -6.96 -6.18
CA SER A 142 -16.36 -8.33 -6.60
C SER A 142 -15.47 -9.04 -5.58
N THR A 143 -15.89 -10.23 -5.16
CA THR A 143 -15.16 -11.10 -4.25
C THR A 143 -14.36 -12.14 -5.04
N PRO A 144 -13.03 -12.24 -4.87
CA PRO A 144 -12.23 -13.20 -5.58
C PRO A 144 -12.37 -14.60 -4.96
N ASN A 145 -12.05 -15.63 -5.74
CA ASN A 145 -11.87 -16.99 -5.23
C ASN A 145 -10.44 -17.19 -4.70
N GLY A 146 -10.24 -18.25 -3.92
CA GLY A 146 -8.93 -18.64 -3.40
C GLY A 146 -8.40 -17.70 -2.31
N GLY A 147 -7.08 -17.53 -2.24
CA GLY A 147 -6.42 -16.76 -1.18
C GLY A 147 -6.37 -15.24 -1.40
N ALA A 148 -6.95 -14.73 -2.47
CA ALA A 148 -6.86 -13.31 -2.82
C ALA A 148 -7.70 -12.43 -1.88
N VAL A 149 -7.22 -11.21 -1.65
CA VAL A 149 -7.99 -10.17 -0.96
C VAL A 149 -8.07 -8.94 -1.88
N THR A 150 -9.28 -8.58 -2.26
CA THR A 150 -9.63 -7.35 -2.99
C THR A 150 -10.58 -6.51 -2.12
N LEU A 151 -11.04 -5.37 -2.64
CA LEU A 151 -11.88 -4.47 -1.86
C LEU A 151 -13.21 -5.13 -1.47
N GLY A 152 -13.77 -5.98 -2.34
CA GLY A 152 -15.05 -6.65 -2.11
C GLY A 152 -15.04 -7.63 -0.94
N ASN A 153 -13.88 -8.23 -0.61
CA ASN A 153 -13.73 -9.14 0.54
C ASN A 153 -12.76 -8.61 1.61
N ILE A 154 -12.51 -7.29 1.67
CA ILE A 154 -11.54 -6.66 2.60
C ILE A 154 -11.77 -7.01 4.08
N ARG A 155 -13.02 -7.33 4.44
CA ARG A 155 -13.39 -7.75 5.80
C ARG A 155 -12.69 -9.04 6.26
N THR A 156 -12.26 -9.90 5.32
CA THR A 156 -11.48 -11.11 5.65
C THR A 156 -10.08 -10.76 6.16
N LEU A 157 -9.44 -9.76 5.56
CA LEU A 157 -8.14 -9.22 5.99
C LEU A 157 -8.26 -8.48 7.32
N ILE A 158 -9.30 -7.66 7.48
CA ILE A 158 -9.61 -6.99 8.77
C ILE A 158 -9.74 -8.03 9.90
N ALA A 159 -10.53 -9.09 9.68
CA ALA A 159 -10.76 -10.11 10.70
C ALA A 159 -9.46 -10.81 11.12
N LEU A 160 -8.59 -11.13 10.15
CA LEU A 160 -7.31 -11.74 10.47
C LEU A 160 -6.34 -10.76 11.14
N SER A 161 -6.28 -9.52 10.67
CA SER A 161 -5.45 -8.48 11.29
C SER A 161 -5.82 -8.31 12.77
N ASN A 162 -7.13 -8.22 13.06
CA ASN A 162 -7.64 -8.10 14.42
C ASN A 162 -7.25 -9.29 15.30
N LYS A 163 -7.33 -10.50 14.75
CA LYS A 163 -6.93 -11.71 15.46
C LYS A 163 -5.43 -11.73 15.80
N LEU A 164 -4.56 -11.20 14.93
CA LEU A 164 -3.11 -11.31 15.07
C LEU A 164 -2.46 -10.12 15.80
N PHE A 165 -3.05 -8.93 15.69
CA PHE A 165 -2.47 -7.66 16.14
C PHE A 165 -3.40 -6.81 17.02
N GLY A 166 -4.60 -7.30 17.32
CA GLY A 166 -5.67 -6.49 17.91
C GLY A 166 -6.29 -5.53 16.89
N ARG A 167 -7.33 -4.80 17.30
CA ARG A 167 -8.02 -3.86 16.43
C ARG A 167 -7.10 -2.69 16.06
N LYS A 168 -6.68 -2.63 14.80
CA LYS A 168 -5.85 -1.56 14.23
C LYS A 168 -6.58 -0.89 13.05
N PRO A 169 -6.34 0.40 12.79
CA PRO A 169 -6.71 1.03 11.52
C PRO A 169 -6.18 0.22 10.33
N ILE A 170 -6.98 0.14 9.28
CA ILE A 170 -6.58 -0.38 7.98
C ILE A 170 -6.30 0.80 7.05
N TRP A 171 -5.14 0.76 6.40
CA TRP A 171 -4.77 1.71 5.36
C TRP A 171 -4.80 1.03 4.00
N ILE A 172 -5.59 1.57 3.08
CA ILE A 172 -5.50 1.25 1.67
C ILE A 172 -4.60 2.31 1.05
N THR A 173 -3.30 2.03 0.99
CA THR A 173 -2.29 2.97 0.50
C THR A 173 -2.18 3.01 -1.01
N GLU A 174 -2.80 2.04 -1.69
CA GLU A 174 -2.94 2.02 -3.14
C GLU A 174 -4.26 1.35 -3.55
N TYR A 175 -4.99 2.00 -4.45
CA TYR A 175 -6.15 1.44 -5.13
C TYR A 175 -6.45 2.21 -6.41
N GLY A 176 -7.03 1.56 -7.41
CA GLY A 176 -7.34 2.21 -8.67
C GLY A 176 -7.82 1.23 -9.72
N TYR A 177 -8.35 1.79 -10.81
CA TYR A 177 -8.74 1.06 -12.02
C TYR A 177 -8.04 1.67 -13.21
N GLN A 178 -7.36 0.81 -13.98
CA GLN A 178 -6.65 1.24 -15.18
C GLN A 178 -7.63 1.45 -16.31
N THR A 179 -7.29 2.35 -17.22
CA THR A 179 -8.05 2.59 -18.45
C THR A 179 -7.14 2.43 -19.66
N LYS A 180 -7.70 2.43 -20.88
CA LYS A 180 -6.89 2.49 -22.11
C LYS A 180 -5.86 3.63 -22.02
N PRO A 181 -4.63 3.46 -22.54
CA PRO A 181 -4.18 2.38 -23.42
C PRO A 181 -3.67 1.09 -22.74
N ASP A 182 -3.86 0.89 -21.43
CA ASP A 182 -3.56 -0.42 -20.81
C ASP A 182 -4.27 -1.55 -21.58
N ARG A 183 -3.57 -2.68 -21.77
CA ARG A 183 -4.02 -3.76 -22.65
C ARG A 183 -4.66 -4.95 -21.92
N LEU A 184 -4.45 -5.07 -20.61
CA LEU A 184 -4.76 -6.29 -19.85
C LEU A 184 -5.87 -6.08 -18.81
N PHE A 185 -5.88 -4.92 -18.18
CA PHE A 185 -6.71 -4.56 -17.04
C PHE A 185 -7.62 -3.35 -17.30
N ALA A 186 -7.49 -2.70 -18.46
CA ALA A 186 -8.27 -1.52 -18.80
C ALA A 186 -9.80 -1.71 -18.69
N VAL A 187 -10.42 -0.85 -17.89
CA VAL A 187 -11.86 -0.60 -17.92
C VAL A 187 -12.18 0.63 -18.77
N SER A 188 -13.46 0.83 -19.12
CA SER A 188 -13.89 2.07 -19.76
C SER A 188 -13.74 3.27 -18.81
N TYR A 189 -13.57 4.48 -19.36
CA TYR A 189 -13.52 5.71 -18.57
C TYR A 189 -14.78 5.90 -17.70
N ALA A 190 -15.95 5.51 -18.22
CA ALA A 190 -17.20 5.52 -17.46
C ALA A 190 -17.17 4.54 -16.28
N ASN A 191 -16.67 3.31 -16.50
CA ASN A 191 -16.51 2.34 -15.42
C ASN A 191 -15.49 2.80 -14.38
N GLN A 192 -14.36 3.41 -14.79
CA GLN A 192 -13.40 3.97 -13.83
C GLN A 192 -14.05 4.99 -12.89
N ALA A 193 -14.84 5.93 -13.43
CA ALA A 193 -15.55 6.94 -12.63
C ALA A 193 -16.59 6.31 -11.69
N ARG A 194 -17.35 5.32 -12.17
CA ARG A 194 -18.33 4.60 -11.35
C ARG A 194 -17.67 3.79 -10.24
N TYR A 195 -16.59 3.07 -10.56
CA TYR A 195 -15.84 2.25 -9.62
C TYR A 195 -15.11 3.08 -8.58
N LEU A 196 -14.62 4.27 -8.94
CA LEU A 196 -14.10 5.23 -7.96
C LEU A 196 -15.14 5.54 -6.88
N ALA A 197 -16.35 5.97 -7.29
CA ALA A 197 -17.41 6.30 -6.35
C ALA A 197 -17.82 5.09 -5.49
N GLN A 198 -17.99 3.92 -6.10
CA GLN A 198 -18.33 2.69 -5.40
C GLN A 198 -17.24 2.27 -4.40
N ALA A 199 -15.96 2.38 -4.76
CA ALA A 199 -14.85 1.99 -3.91
C ALA A 199 -14.74 2.87 -2.65
N TYR A 200 -14.87 4.19 -2.80
CA TYR A 200 -14.89 5.10 -1.65
C TYR A 200 -16.13 4.89 -0.77
N ALA A 201 -17.29 4.55 -1.36
CA ALA A 201 -18.48 4.18 -0.57
C ALA A 201 -18.23 2.92 0.27
N ILE A 202 -17.62 1.87 -0.31
CA ILE A 202 -17.25 0.65 0.43
C ILE A 202 -16.26 0.98 1.55
N ALA A 203 -15.23 1.77 1.28
CA ALA A 203 -14.25 2.16 2.28
C ALA A 203 -14.89 2.91 3.45
N ARG A 204 -15.74 3.91 3.17
CA ARG A 204 -16.44 4.70 4.20
C ARG A 204 -17.45 3.90 5.01
N SER A 205 -18.10 2.92 4.39
CA SER A 205 -19.01 1.97 5.08
C SER A 205 -18.27 0.91 5.91
N THR A 206 -16.93 0.91 5.90
CA THR A 206 -16.09 -0.05 6.63
C THR A 206 -15.28 0.70 7.69
N PRO A 207 -15.77 0.83 8.94
CA PRO A 207 -15.23 1.77 9.94
C PRO A 207 -13.76 1.61 10.33
N GLN A 208 -13.14 0.46 10.03
CA GLN A 208 -11.71 0.24 10.29
C GLN A 208 -10.81 0.77 9.16
N ILE A 209 -11.34 1.05 7.98
CA ILE A 209 -10.57 1.67 6.89
C ILE A 209 -10.44 3.16 7.21
N ALA A 210 -9.27 3.54 7.72
CA ALA A 210 -8.97 4.92 8.12
C ALA A 210 -8.29 5.73 7.00
N MET A 211 -7.86 5.06 5.93
CA MET A 211 -7.22 5.67 4.77
C MET A 211 -7.54 4.87 3.52
N MET A 212 -7.84 5.58 2.43
CA MET A 212 -7.86 5.04 1.09
C MET A 212 -7.24 6.06 0.12
N ILE A 213 -6.18 5.66 -0.56
CA ILE A 213 -5.48 6.47 -1.56
C ILE A 213 -5.79 5.91 -2.94
N TRP A 214 -6.29 6.77 -3.83
CA TRP A 214 -6.38 6.44 -5.24
C TRP A 214 -5.00 6.61 -5.89
N PHE A 215 -4.45 5.52 -6.41
CA PHE A 215 -3.13 5.52 -7.00
C PHE A 215 -3.19 6.13 -8.40
N MET A 216 -2.41 7.21 -8.54
CA MET A 216 -2.25 8.14 -9.66
C MET A 216 -3.26 9.28 -9.75
N LEU A 217 -2.73 10.52 -9.79
CA LEU A 217 -3.46 11.71 -10.23
C LEU A 217 -3.51 11.79 -11.77
N LYS A 218 -2.42 11.41 -12.42
CA LYS A 218 -2.20 11.49 -13.87
C LYS A 218 -1.65 10.15 -14.35
N ASP A 219 -2.12 9.68 -15.50
CA ASP A 219 -1.58 8.45 -16.10
C ASP A 219 -0.09 8.59 -16.39
N ASP A 220 0.60 7.45 -16.29
CA ASP A 220 1.98 7.34 -16.68
C ASP A 220 2.16 7.50 -18.20
N THR A 221 3.28 8.08 -18.61
CA THR A 221 3.69 8.17 -20.01
C THR A 221 4.23 6.84 -20.54
N ASN A 222 4.74 5.96 -19.67
CA ASN A 222 5.21 4.64 -20.02
C ASN A 222 4.04 3.64 -19.98
N ILE A 223 3.53 3.26 -21.16
CA ILE A 223 2.36 2.38 -21.27
C ILE A 223 2.69 0.92 -20.90
N ASP A 224 3.92 0.47 -21.12
CA ASP A 224 4.29 -0.93 -20.92
C ASP A 224 4.59 -1.26 -19.44
N GLN A 225 4.99 -0.27 -18.65
CA GLN A 225 5.37 -0.46 -17.25
C GLN A 225 4.56 0.38 -16.25
N GLY A 226 4.00 1.49 -16.72
CA GLY A 226 3.32 2.46 -15.87
C GLY A 226 1.84 2.13 -15.66
N TRP A 227 1.18 2.96 -14.85
CA TRP A 227 -0.23 2.80 -14.49
C TRP A 227 -1.12 3.85 -15.16
N GLN A 228 -2.23 3.39 -15.74
CA GLN A 228 -3.22 4.26 -16.40
C GLN A 228 -4.49 4.46 -15.55
N SER A 229 -4.33 4.54 -14.23
CA SER A 229 -5.40 4.77 -13.26
C SER A 229 -5.66 6.24 -12.92
N GLY A 230 -4.89 7.17 -13.49
CA GLY A 230 -4.98 8.60 -13.22
C GLY A 230 -6.35 9.19 -13.49
N PHE A 231 -6.68 10.27 -12.78
CA PHE A 231 -7.82 11.13 -13.09
C PHE A 231 -7.60 11.98 -14.34
N LEU A 232 -6.33 12.19 -14.69
CA LEU A 232 -5.89 12.85 -15.92
C LEU A 232 -5.23 11.80 -16.84
N THR A 233 -5.37 11.96 -18.15
CA THR A 233 -4.55 11.23 -19.12
C THR A 233 -3.08 11.64 -19.00
N ALA A 234 -2.17 10.90 -19.64
CA ALA A 234 -0.74 11.24 -19.69
C ALA A 234 -0.47 12.62 -20.31
N THR A 235 -1.36 13.11 -21.17
CA THR A 235 -1.34 14.46 -21.75
C THR A 235 -2.06 15.52 -20.92
N GLY A 236 -2.60 15.17 -19.74
CA GLY A 236 -3.25 16.11 -18.82
C GLY A 236 -4.75 16.31 -19.04
N LYS A 237 -5.37 15.60 -19.99
CA LYS A 237 -6.81 15.69 -20.23
C LYS A 237 -7.58 15.05 -19.08
N LYS A 238 -8.57 15.77 -18.52
CA LYS A 238 -9.45 15.24 -17.46
C LYS A 238 -10.26 14.04 -17.97
N LYS A 239 -10.20 12.93 -17.23
CA LYS A 239 -11.11 11.79 -17.39
C LYS A 239 -12.40 12.04 -16.59
N PRO A 240 -13.49 11.31 -16.87
CA PRO A 240 -14.70 11.34 -16.04
C PRO A 240 -14.45 11.09 -14.55
N ALA A 241 -13.45 10.27 -14.22
CA ALA A 241 -13.04 10.00 -12.84
C ALA A 241 -12.57 11.25 -12.08
N PHE A 242 -12.01 12.26 -12.76
CA PHE A 242 -11.63 13.55 -12.15
C PHE A 242 -12.83 14.23 -11.49
N ASN A 243 -13.93 14.36 -12.24
CA ASN A 243 -15.15 15.01 -11.73
C ASN A 243 -15.88 14.11 -10.72
N ALA A 244 -15.78 12.78 -10.85
CA ALA A 244 -16.31 11.87 -9.85
C ALA A 244 -15.58 12.02 -8.50
N PHE A 245 -14.25 12.10 -8.51
CA PHE A 245 -13.44 12.32 -7.30
C PHE A 245 -13.81 13.63 -6.61
N ARG A 246 -13.88 14.73 -7.37
CA ARG A 246 -14.22 16.07 -6.86
C ARG A 246 -15.61 16.15 -6.19
N ARG A 247 -16.53 15.23 -6.52
CA ARG A 247 -17.89 15.19 -5.96
C ARG A 247 -18.04 14.21 -4.80
N LEU A 248 -16.99 13.48 -4.43
CA LEU A 248 -17.06 12.60 -3.26
C LEU A 248 -17.31 13.46 -2.00
N PRO A 249 -18.25 13.08 -1.12
CA PRO A 249 -18.47 13.81 0.13
C PRO A 249 -17.20 13.76 1.00
N HIS A 250 -16.91 14.79 1.78
CA HIS A 250 -15.73 14.84 2.66
C HIS A 250 -15.98 14.11 3.97
#